data_AF-A0A8S3QGF8-F1
#
_entry.id   AF-A0A8S3QGF8-F1
#
_cell.length_a   1.000
_cell.length_b   1.000
_cell.length_c   1.000
_cell.angle_alpha   90.00
_cell.angle_beta   90.00
_cell.angle_gamma   90.00
#
_symmetry.space_group_name_H-M   'P 1'
#
loop_
_entity.id
_entity.type
_entity.pdbx_description
1 polymer ?
#
loop_
_entity_poly.entity_id
_entity_poly.type
_entity_poly.pdbx_seq_one_letter_code
_entity_poly.pdbx_strand_id
1 'polypeptide(L)'
;MVNILRSFVTDECFWPKKKNLAKIHKDLHDSGSINKNDLFQLWNQTPFNEIMPDDDFKEYILQVLIHLDILIEPKRHTEGKSMSNSYLVPCIVKALAPSNFIDKEVIGGRTLCLAYEMTDLSVPSALSFKIIAAALVVWPLKEEDGRPCLYYQSALMNVDERNELRILIEGQRVMVYLTNAESIHLISPDVAASIQECLTLALTNILKFYLQSFGKFTVNLDVSCYFNIKVD
;
A
#
# COMPACT_ATOMS: atom_id res chain seq x y z
N MET A 1 -6.72 11.22 -14.64
CA MET A 1 -6.93 9.79 -14.96
C MET A 1 -6.84 8.90 -13.73
N VAL A 2 -5.71 8.81 -13.01
CA VAL A 2 -5.56 7.95 -11.81
C VAL A 2 -6.67 8.15 -10.76
N ASN A 3 -7.03 9.40 -10.44
CA ASN A 3 -8.11 9.68 -9.48
C ASN A 3 -9.49 9.19 -9.93
N ILE A 4 -9.76 9.17 -11.24
CA ILE A 4 -11.02 8.67 -11.82
C ILE A 4 -11.04 7.14 -11.76
N LEU A 5 -9.93 6.49 -12.11
CA LEU A 5 -9.84 5.03 -12.01
C LEU A 5 -9.89 4.57 -10.55
N ARG A 6 -9.28 5.31 -9.63
CA ARG A 6 -9.38 5.05 -8.19
C ARG A 6 -10.83 5.14 -7.71
N SER A 7 -11.61 6.10 -8.21
CA SER A 7 -13.01 6.27 -7.77
C SER A 7 -13.89 5.06 -8.13
N PHE A 8 -13.51 4.24 -9.13
CA PHE A 8 -14.21 2.99 -9.46
C PHE A 8 -14.17 1.96 -8.33
N VAL A 9 -13.26 2.12 -7.37
CA VAL A 9 -13.09 1.22 -6.22
C VAL A 9 -13.37 1.96 -4.92
N THR A 10 -13.02 3.24 -4.81
CA THR A 10 -12.96 3.94 -3.52
C THR A 10 -14.07 4.93 -3.23
N ASP A 11 -14.81 5.40 -4.25
CA ASP A 11 -15.75 6.50 -4.05
C ASP A 11 -17.13 5.98 -3.66
N GLU A 12 -17.56 6.37 -2.45
CA GLU A 12 -18.79 5.95 -1.80
C GLU A 12 -20.04 6.24 -2.65
N CYS A 13 -20.00 7.24 -3.54
CA CYS A 13 -21.15 7.56 -4.39
C CYS A 13 -21.49 6.43 -5.40
N PHE A 14 -20.51 5.60 -5.75
CA PHE A 14 -20.71 4.44 -6.61
C PHE A 14 -21.02 3.15 -5.85
N TRP A 15 -20.96 3.17 -4.52
CA TRP A 15 -21.30 2.03 -3.67
C TRP A 15 -22.76 2.11 -3.21
N PRO A 16 -23.62 1.16 -3.61
CA PRO A 16 -25.05 1.24 -3.34
C PRO A 16 -25.33 0.85 -1.90
N LYS A 17 -26.39 1.46 -1.34
CA LYS A 17 -26.89 1.15 0.02
C LYS A 17 -27.54 -0.24 0.16
N LYS A 18 -27.47 -1.09 -0.88
CA LYS A 18 -27.97 -2.48 -0.83
C LYS A 18 -27.15 -3.27 0.19
N LYS A 19 -27.82 -4.08 1.03
CA LYS A 19 -27.22 -4.74 2.20
C LYS A 19 -25.91 -5.48 1.93
N ASN A 20 -25.81 -6.22 0.82
CA ASN A 20 -24.60 -7.00 0.51
C ASN A 20 -23.41 -6.11 0.12
N LEU A 21 -23.61 -5.16 -0.80
CA LEU A 21 -22.55 -4.26 -1.27
C LEU A 21 -22.14 -3.24 -0.19
N ALA A 22 -23.07 -2.82 0.68
CA ALA A 22 -22.75 -2.03 1.86
C ALA A 22 -21.86 -2.81 2.85
N LYS A 23 -22.07 -4.12 2.99
CA LYS A 23 -21.19 -4.98 3.80
C LYS A 23 -19.81 -5.09 3.17
N ILE A 24 -19.72 -5.39 1.87
CA ILE A 24 -18.45 -5.46 1.14
C ILE A 24 -17.67 -4.15 1.29
N HIS A 25 -18.33 -3.00 1.12
CA HIS A 25 -17.70 -1.70 1.28
C HIS A 25 -17.16 -1.47 2.70
N LYS A 26 -17.92 -1.88 3.72
CA LYS A 26 -17.48 -1.81 5.11
C LYS A 26 -16.26 -2.71 5.35
N ASP A 27 -16.33 -3.97 4.91
CA ASP A 27 -15.26 -4.95 5.06
C ASP A 27 -13.98 -4.47 4.32
N LEU A 28 -14.15 -3.81 3.16
CA LEU A 28 -13.07 -3.18 2.40
C LEU A 28 -12.47 -1.97 3.13
N HIS A 29 -13.28 -1.11 3.76
CA HIS A 29 -12.75 -0.03 4.62
C HIS A 29 -11.99 -0.56 5.84
N ASP A 30 -12.42 -1.68 6.38
CA ASP A 30 -11.84 -2.26 7.59
C ASP A 30 -10.54 -3.03 7.27
N SER A 31 -10.51 -3.81 6.20
CA SER A 31 -9.39 -4.73 5.89
C SER A 31 -8.52 -4.30 4.71
N GLY A 32 -9.05 -3.46 3.82
CA GLY A 32 -8.42 -3.16 2.53
C GLY A 32 -8.47 -4.31 1.55
N SER A 33 -9.17 -5.42 1.81
CA SER A 33 -9.22 -6.58 0.92
C SER A 33 -10.53 -6.64 0.15
N ILE A 34 -10.46 -6.96 -1.14
CA ILE A 34 -11.62 -7.19 -2.01
C ILE A 34 -11.40 -8.39 -2.92
N ASN A 35 -12.43 -9.23 -3.08
CA ASN A 35 -12.40 -10.30 -4.08
C ASN A 35 -12.81 -9.77 -5.45
N LYS A 36 -12.26 -10.38 -6.49
CA LYS A 36 -12.59 -10.11 -7.90
C LYS A 36 -14.10 -10.16 -8.18
N ASN A 37 -14.77 -11.18 -7.65
CA ASN A 37 -16.21 -11.36 -7.82
C ASN A 37 -17.01 -10.20 -7.21
N ASP A 38 -16.59 -9.72 -6.03
CA ASP A 38 -17.25 -8.59 -5.36
C ASP A 38 -17.03 -7.29 -6.13
N LEU A 39 -15.84 -7.11 -6.70
CA LEU A 39 -15.51 -5.98 -7.57
C LEU A 39 -16.32 -6.00 -8.88
N PHE A 40 -16.48 -7.16 -9.51
CA PHE A 40 -17.29 -7.29 -10.72
C PHE A 40 -18.78 -7.09 -10.43
N GLN A 41 -19.26 -7.54 -9.26
CA GLN A 41 -20.61 -7.23 -8.80
C GLN A 41 -20.83 -5.73 -8.59
N LEU A 42 -19.83 -5.01 -8.06
CA LEU A 42 -19.86 -3.54 -7.98
C LEU A 42 -19.99 -2.93 -9.38
N TRP A 43 -19.19 -3.38 -10.34
CA TRP A 43 -19.16 -2.84 -11.70
C TRP A 43 -20.34 -3.26 -12.60
N ASN A 44 -21.12 -4.27 -12.20
CA ASN A 44 -22.36 -4.63 -12.90
C ASN A 44 -23.53 -3.64 -12.62
N GLN A 45 -23.31 -2.62 -11.80
CA GLN A 45 -24.31 -1.59 -11.56
C GLN A 45 -24.43 -0.62 -12.73
N THR A 46 -25.60 -0.02 -12.90
CA THR A 46 -25.92 0.87 -14.03
C THR A 46 -24.84 1.92 -14.33
N PRO A 47 -24.29 2.67 -13.35
CA PRO A 47 -23.27 3.70 -13.62
C PRO A 47 -21.99 3.15 -14.26
N PHE A 48 -21.65 1.89 -13.98
CA PHE A 48 -20.45 1.24 -14.48
C PHE A 48 -20.73 0.38 -15.70
N ASN A 49 -21.87 -0.27 -15.78
CA ASN A 49 -22.24 -1.15 -16.90
C ASN A 49 -22.38 -0.40 -18.22
N GLU A 50 -22.66 0.92 -18.19
CA GLU A 50 -22.64 1.78 -19.38
C GLU A 50 -21.21 2.03 -19.90
N ILE A 51 -20.20 1.96 -19.03
CA ILE A 51 -18.80 2.26 -19.32
C ILE A 51 -17.98 0.96 -19.52
N MET A 52 -18.35 -0.09 -18.80
CA MET A 52 -17.67 -1.39 -18.70
C MET A 52 -18.70 -2.53 -18.87
N PRO A 53 -19.26 -2.71 -20.10
CA PRO A 53 -20.42 -3.56 -20.32
C PRO A 53 -20.12 -5.07 -20.30
N ASP A 54 -18.94 -5.48 -20.74
CA ASP A 54 -18.53 -6.87 -20.83
C ASP A 54 -17.40 -7.21 -19.86
N ASP A 55 -17.21 -8.51 -19.60
CA ASP A 55 -16.22 -8.98 -18.64
C ASP A 55 -14.79 -8.82 -19.15
N ASP A 56 -14.55 -8.89 -20.47
CA ASP A 56 -13.22 -8.67 -21.05
C ASP A 56 -12.72 -7.24 -20.78
N PHE A 57 -13.61 -6.25 -20.86
CA PHE A 57 -13.28 -4.87 -20.52
C PHE A 57 -13.06 -4.67 -19.03
N LYS A 58 -13.80 -5.38 -18.16
CA LYS A 58 -13.56 -5.36 -16.71
C LYS A 58 -12.18 -5.96 -16.36
N GLU A 59 -11.77 -7.03 -17.03
CA GLU A 59 -10.41 -7.58 -16.90
C GLU A 59 -9.36 -6.56 -17.31
N TYR A 60 -9.57 -5.87 -18.43
CA TYR A 60 -8.66 -4.81 -18.87
C TYR A 60 -8.53 -3.69 -17.81
N ILE A 61 -9.66 -3.21 -17.29
CA ILE A 61 -9.66 -2.17 -16.24
C ILE A 61 -8.99 -2.68 -14.96
N LEU A 62 -9.22 -3.94 -14.58
CA LEU A 62 -8.54 -4.58 -13.46
C LEU A 62 -7.02 -4.54 -13.62
N GLN A 63 -6.49 -4.91 -14.80
CA GLN A 63 -5.06 -4.82 -15.10
C GLN A 63 -4.53 -3.39 -15.03
N VAL A 64 -5.30 -2.41 -15.52
CA VAL A 64 -4.93 -0.99 -15.42
C VAL A 64 -4.87 -0.55 -13.95
N LEU A 65 -5.82 -0.95 -13.11
CA LEU A 65 -5.84 -0.61 -11.69
C LEU A 65 -4.65 -1.23 -10.93
N ILE A 66 -4.23 -2.45 -11.31
CA ILE A 66 -3.03 -3.10 -10.79
C ILE A 66 -1.78 -2.34 -11.21
N HIS A 67 -1.67 -2.02 -12.51
CA HIS A 67 -0.53 -1.26 -13.05
C HIS A 67 -0.37 0.13 -12.41
N LEU A 68 -1.48 0.71 -11.94
CA LEU A 68 -1.49 2.01 -11.26
C LEU A 68 -1.39 1.89 -9.73
N ASP A 69 -1.03 0.74 -9.17
CA ASP A 69 -0.95 0.46 -7.73
C ASP A 69 -2.21 0.87 -6.94
N ILE A 70 -3.38 0.87 -7.59
CA ILE A 70 -4.66 1.10 -6.91
C ILE A 70 -5.13 -0.20 -6.27
N LEU A 71 -5.03 -1.29 -7.05
CA LEU A 71 -5.20 -2.65 -6.59
C LEU A 71 -3.83 -3.32 -6.52
N ILE A 72 -3.64 -4.17 -5.53
CA ILE A 72 -2.39 -4.91 -5.35
C ILE A 72 -2.70 -6.38 -5.28
N GLU A 73 -1.97 -7.16 -6.06
CA GLU A 73 -1.97 -8.60 -5.93
C GLU A 73 -1.12 -8.98 -4.72
N PRO A 74 -1.70 -9.55 -3.65
CA PRO A 74 -0.93 -9.92 -2.47
C PRO A 74 0.08 -11.00 -2.85
N LYS A 75 1.34 -10.79 -2.50
CA LYS A 75 2.39 -11.80 -2.67
C LYS A 75 2.10 -12.99 -1.75
N ARG A 76 2.04 -14.21 -2.30
CA ARG A 76 1.85 -15.44 -1.52
C ARG A 76 3.21 -16.12 -1.30
N HIS A 77 3.47 -16.59 -0.08
CA HIS A 77 4.70 -17.35 0.24
C HIS A 77 4.74 -18.72 -0.45
N THR A 78 3.59 -19.24 -0.87
CA THR A 78 3.44 -20.54 -1.49
C THR A 78 2.38 -20.48 -2.59
N GLU A 79 2.70 -21.14 -3.70
CA GLU A 79 1.83 -21.49 -4.83
C GLU A 79 1.94 -20.63 -6.09
N GLY A 80 1.87 -21.35 -7.22
CA GLY A 80 2.26 -20.91 -8.55
C GLY A 80 1.37 -19.82 -9.17
N LYS A 81 1.65 -19.54 -10.44
CA LYS A 81 1.13 -18.42 -11.27
C LYS A 81 -0.40 -18.40 -11.51
N SER A 82 -1.25 -18.85 -10.59
CA SER A 82 -2.67 -18.54 -10.67
C SER A 82 -2.87 -17.09 -10.19
N MET A 83 -3.55 -16.26 -10.99
CA MET A 83 -3.90 -14.91 -10.55
C MET A 83 -4.71 -14.98 -9.25
N SER A 84 -4.37 -14.13 -8.28
CA SER A 84 -5.10 -14.06 -7.02
C SER A 84 -6.52 -13.54 -7.29
N ASN A 85 -7.54 -14.26 -6.80
CA ASN A 85 -8.92 -13.75 -6.81
C ASN A 85 -9.17 -12.67 -5.74
N SER A 86 -8.18 -12.34 -4.92
CA SER A 86 -8.24 -11.31 -3.88
C SER A 86 -7.17 -10.24 -4.14
N TYR A 87 -7.56 -8.99 -3.93
CA TYR A 87 -6.73 -7.80 -4.11
C TYR A 87 -6.72 -6.97 -2.82
N LEU A 88 -5.62 -6.23 -2.61
CA LEU A 88 -5.52 -5.20 -1.58
C LEU A 88 -5.74 -3.81 -2.18
N VAL A 89 -6.36 -2.92 -1.41
CA VAL A 89 -6.71 -1.54 -1.78
C VAL A 89 -6.29 -0.59 -0.66
N PRO A 90 -4.98 -0.32 -0.46
CA PRO A 90 -4.51 0.46 0.70
C PRO A 90 -5.12 1.86 0.80
N CYS A 91 -5.50 2.46 -0.34
CA CYS A 91 -6.02 3.82 -0.39
C CYS A 91 -7.44 3.99 0.19
N ILE A 92 -8.18 2.90 0.46
CA ILE A 92 -9.55 2.96 0.99
C ILE A 92 -9.61 2.61 2.49
N VAL A 93 -8.53 2.09 3.07
CA VAL A 93 -8.53 1.61 4.45
C VAL A 93 -8.73 2.77 5.43
N LYS A 94 -9.69 2.61 6.33
CA LYS A 94 -10.02 3.58 7.40
C LYS A 94 -9.70 3.03 8.80
N ALA A 95 -9.42 1.73 8.92
CA ALA A 95 -9.07 1.11 10.20
C ALA A 95 -7.77 1.70 10.75
N LEU A 96 -7.79 2.16 12.00
CA LEU A 96 -6.59 2.64 12.68
C LEU A 96 -5.76 1.45 13.17
N ALA A 97 -4.43 1.62 13.16
CA ALA A 97 -3.54 0.67 13.79
C ALA A 97 -3.82 0.61 15.31
N PRO A 98 -3.69 -0.57 15.94
CA PRO A 98 -3.77 -0.70 17.39
C PRO A 98 -2.81 0.24 18.11
N SER A 99 -3.15 0.73 19.30
CA SER A 99 -2.27 1.65 20.05
C SER A 99 -0.89 1.05 20.37
N ASN A 100 -0.82 -0.27 20.51
CA ASN A 100 0.41 -1.01 20.77
C ASN A 100 1.21 -1.39 19.51
N PHE A 101 0.82 -0.86 18.34
CA PHE A 101 1.43 -1.21 17.06
C PHE A 101 2.91 -0.83 17.03
N ILE A 102 3.31 0.29 17.64
CA ILE A 102 4.73 0.71 17.70
C ILE A 102 5.36 0.28 19.04
N ASP A 103 4.61 0.41 20.13
CA ASP A 103 5.12 0.36 21.50
C ASP A 103 5.74 -0.98 21.93
N LYS A 104 5.36 -2.10 21.30
CA LYS A 104 5.87 -3.43 21.70
C LYS A 104 7.27 -3.75 21.17
N GLU A 105 7.78 -3.01 20.19
CA GLU A 105 9.00 -3.39 19.47
C GLU A 105 10.13 -2.36 19.61
N VAL A 106 9.79 -1.07 19.58
CA VAL A 106 10.76 0.03 19.70
C VAL A 106 11.49 0.04 21.05
N ILE A 107 10.92 -0.57 22.10
CA ILE A 107 11.46 -0.55 23.46
C ILE A 107 12.54 -1.64 23.71
N GLY A 108 12.86 -2.50 22.73
CA GLY A 108 13.58 -3.76 23.00
C GLY A 108 15.00 -3.96 22.46
N GLY A 109 15.61 -3.00 21.75
CA GLY A 109 16.90 -3.26 21.05
C GLY A 109 16.78 -4.34 19.96
N ARG A 110 15.58 -4.48 19.37
CA ARG A 110 15.23 -5.48 18.34
C ARG A 110 14.95 -4.88 16.98
N THR A 111 14.95 -3.56 16.88
CA THR A 111 14.39 -2.83 15.75
C THR A 111 15.42 -1.85 15.21
N LEU A 112 15.62 -1.90 13.89
CA LEU A 112 16.30 -0.85 13.13
C LEU A 112 15.24 0.11 12.58
N CYS A 113 15.45 1.41 12.72
CA CYS A 113 14.54 2.43 12.22
C CYS A 113 15.17 3.19 11.04
N LEU A 114 14.38 3.35 9.99
CA LEU A 114 14.67 4.17 8.82
C LEU A 114 13.56 5.20 8.65
N ALA A 115 13.91 6.49 8.62
CA ALA A 115 12.96 7.57 8.49
C ALA A 115 13.25 8.41 7.25
N TYR A 116 12.25 8.54 6.38
CA TYR A 116 12.24 9.49 5.27
C TYR A 116 11.48 10.74 5.68
N GLU A 117 12.18 11.87 5.80
CA GLU A 117 11.59 13.16 6.17
C GLU A 117 11.49 14.04 4.92
N MET A 118 10.26 14.29 4.47
CA MET A 118 9.98 15.12 3.29
C MET A 118 10.25 16.60 3.60
N THR A 119 10.81 17.33 2.63
CA THR A 119 11.09 18.77 2.76
C THR A 119 9.97 19.62 2.14
N ASP A 120 8.96 19.99 2.94
CA ASP A 120 7.93 21.04 2.78
C ASP A 120 7.18 21.21 1.43
N LEU A 121 7.44 20.39 0.43
CA LEU A 121 6.58 20.22 -0.73
C LEU A 121 5.47 19.28 -0.33
N SER A 122 4.28 19.86 -0.19
CA SER A 122 2.99 19.18 0.03
C SER A 122 3.05 17.71 -0.34
N VAL A 123 3.22 16.85 0.68
CA VAL A 123 3.20 15.41 0.50
C VAL A 123 1.96 15.09 -0.32
N PRO A 124 2.09 14.46 -1.51
CA PRO A 124 0.92 14.08 -2.27
C PRO A 124 -0.01 13.31 -1.34
N SER A 125 -1.30 13.63 -1.32
CA SER A 125 -2.28 12.95 -0.45
C SER A 125 -2.32 11.43 -0.69
N ALA A 126 -1.71 10.99 -1.78
CA ALA A 126 -1.58 9.63 -2.22
C ALA A 126 -0.24 8.95 -1.91
N LEU A 127 0.74 9.69 -1.38
CA LEU A 127 2.07 9.15 -1.07
C LEU A 127 1.99 7.96 -0.13
N SER A 128 1.19 8.08 0.94
CA SER A 128 1.08 7.07 2.00
C SER A 128 0.65 5.71 1.46
N PHE A 129 -0.43 5.67 0.66
CA PHE A 129 -0.89 4.41 0.09
C PHE A 129 0.00 3.93 -1.05
N LYS A 130 0.67 4.82 -1.80
CA LYS A 130 1.59 4.44 -2.87
C LYS A 130 2.86 3.79 -2.36
N ILE A 131 3.45 4.29 -1.27
CA ILE A 131 4.64 3.69 -0.69
C ILE A 131 4.31 2.34 -0.03
N ILE A 132 3.17 2.26 0.68
CA ILE A 132 2.65 0.98 1.19
C ILE A 132 2.40 0.02 0.03
N ALA A 133 1.81 0.50 -1.06
CA ALA A 133 1.53 -0.35 -2.21
C ALA A 133 2.79 -0.94 -2.85
N ALA A 134 3.81 -0.10 -3.05
CA ALA A 134 5.09 -0.54 -3.57
C ALA A 134 5.75 -1.59 -2.65
N ALA A 135 5.63 -1.43 -1.33
CA ALA A 135 6.14 -2.42 -0.38
C ALA A 135 5.39 -3.76 -0.44
N LEU A 136 4.06 -3.74 -0.57
CA LEU A 136 3.22 -4.95 -0.62
C LEU A 136 3.44 -5.81 -1.87
N VAL A 137 3.98 -5.23 -2.94
CA VAL A 137 4.42 -5.98 -4.13
C VAL A 137 5.68 -6.82 -3.83
N VAL A 138 6.51 -6.37 -2.88
CA VAL A 138 7.78 -7.01 -2.54
C VAL A 138 7.62 -7.94 -1.35
N TRP A 139 6.92 -7.52 -0.30
CA TRP A 139 6.80 -8.27 0.95
C TRP A 139 5.34 -8.66 1.22
N PRO A 140 5.08 -9.93 1.57
CA PRO A 140 3.75 -10.36 1.95
C PRO A 140 3.28 -9.64 3.21
N LEU A 141 2.03 -9.21 3.19
CA LEU A 141 1.38 -8.62 4.35
C LEU A 141 1.28 -9.66 5.48
N LYS A 142 1.54 -9.23 6.72
CA LYS A 142 1.32 -10.08 7.89
C LYS A 142 -0.17 -10.24 8.14
N GLU A 143 -0.56 -11.43 8.59
CA GLU A 143 -1.91 -11.71 9.05
C GLU A 143 -1.91 -12.05 10.55
N GLU A 144 -2.78 -11.41 11.30
CA GLU A 144 -3.00 -11.68 12.72
C GLU A 144 -4.48 -12.02 12.93
N ASP A 145 -4.76 -13.18 13.53
CA ASP A 145 -6.12 -13.72 13.72
C ASP A 145 -6.96 -13.76 12.43
N GLY A 146 -6.31 -14.05 11.29
CA GLY A 146 -6.94 -14.10 9.96
C GLY A 146 -7.28 -12.72 9.38
N ARG A 147 -6.77 -11.64 9.98
CA ARG A 147 -6.93 -10.27 9.47
C ARG A 147 -5.61 -9.76 8.86
N PRO A 148 -5.64 -9.19 7.65
CA PRO A 148 -4.49 -8.48 7.09
C PRO A 148 -4.10 -7.28 7.96
N CYS A 149 -2.82 -7.17 8.33
CA CYS A 149 -2.27 -6.05 9.11
C CYS A 149 -2.03 -4.80 8.25
N LEU A 150 -3.08 -4.37 7.54
CA LEU A 150 -3.13 -3.16 6.73
C LEU A 150 -4.08 -2.16 7.39
N TYR A 151 -3.58 -0.96 7.65
CA TYR A 151 -4.28 0.08 8.38
C TYR A 151 -4.16 1.41 7.63
N TYR A 152 -4.93 2.40 8.07
CA TYR A 152 -4.80 3.77 7.58
C TYR A 152 -3.36 4.25 7.81
N GLN A 153 -2.67 4.58 6.71
CA GLN A 153 -1.29 5.08 6.71
C GLN A 153 -0.27 4.15 7.37
N SER A 154 -0.56 2.85 7.51
CA SER A 154 0.40 1.89 8.05
C SER A 154 0.16 0.47 7.58
N ALA A 155 1.24 -0.32 7.54
CA ALA A 155 1.20 -1.74 7.18
C ALA A 155 2.29 -2.51 7.91
N LEU A 156 2.04 -3.80 8.17
CA LEU A 156 3.00 -4.75 8.71
C LEU A 156 3.16 -5.92 7.75
N MET A 157 4.39 -6.25 7.40
CA MET A 157 4.75 -7.24 6.39
C MET A 157 5.81 -8.20 6.94
N ASN A 158 5.83 -9.43 6.43
CA ASN A 158 6.87 -10.40 6.74
C ASN A 158 8.03 -10.23 5.73
N VAL A 159 9.24 -10.03 6.23
CA VAL A 159 10.45 -10.04 5.40
C VAL A 159 10.97 -11.46 5.26
N ASP A 160 11.03 -12.17 6.38
CA ASP A 160 11.33 -13.60 6.50
C ASP A 160 10.68 -14.16 7.78
N GLU A 161 11.06 -15.38 8.19
CA GLU A 161 10.50 -16.04 9.38
C GLU A 161 10.77 -15.31 10.71
N ARG A 162 11.76 -14.42 10.74
CA ARG A 162 12.24 -13.75 11.96
C ARG A 162 12.20 -12.24 11.87
N ASN A 163 12.05 -11.68 10.67
CA ASN A 163 12.11 -10.25 10.43
C ASN A 163 10.78 -9.73 9.89
N GLU A 164 10.29 -8.67 10.53
CA GLU A 164 9.05 -7.98 10.15
C GLU A 164 9.37 -6.55 9.70
N LEU A 165 8.68 -6.09 8.67
CA LEU A 165 8.78 -4.73 8.14
C LEU A 165 7.49 -3.98 8.43
N ARG A 166 7.60 -2.90 9.18
CA ARG A 166 6.49 -1.99 9.49
C ARG A 166 6.69 -0.68 8.77
N ILE A 167 5.70 -0.23 8.02
CA ILE A 167 5.67 1.12 7.45
C ILE A 167 4.60 1.92 8.17
N LEU A 168 4.94 3.14 8.56
CA LEU A 168 4.07 4.10 9.19
C LEU A 168 4.29 5.46 8.54
N ILE A 169 3.21 6.11 8.12
CA ILE A 169 3.26 7.45 7.54
C ILE A 169 2.59 8.42 8.50
N GLU A 170 3.35 9.41 8.98
CA GLU A 170 2.88 10.45 9.90
C GLU A 170 3.24 11.82 9.33
N GLY A 171 2.22 12.54 8.84
CA GLY A 171 2.40 13.86 8.24
C GLY A 171 3.38 13.83 7.06
N GLN A 172 4.57 14.40 7.26
CA GLN A 172 5.64 14.49 6.26
C GLN A 172 6.70 13.38 6.38
N ARG A 173 6.49 12.39 7.26
CA ARG A 173 7.47 11.35 7.55
C ARG A 173 6.96 9.97 7.14
N VAL A 174 7.82 9.22 6.45
CA VAL A 174 7.65 7.77 6.26
C VAL A 174 8.64 7.08 7.18
N MET A 175 8.13 6.48 8.23
CA MET A 175 8.88 5.70 9.21
C MET A 175 8.81 4.23 8.82
N VAL A 176 9.96 3.57 8.84
CA VAL A 176 10.12 2.18 8.46
C VAL A 176 10.86 1.49 9.59
N TYR A 177 10.22 0.50 10.19
CA TYR A 177 10.82 -0.29 11.26
C TYR A 177 11.07 -1.70 10.76
N LEU A 178 12.32 -2.14 10.84
CA LEU A 178 12.71 -3.52 10.60
C LEU A 178 12.97 -4.16 11.96
N THR A 179 12.08 -5.05 12.38
CA THR A 179 12.17 -5.72 13.68
C THR A 179 12.58 -7.17 13.48
N ASN A 180 13.53 -7.62 14.30
CA ASN A 180 13.85 -9.03 14.45
C ASN A 180 13.16 -9.60 15.71
N ALA A 181 12.67 -10.84 15.63
CA ALA A 181 12.00 -11.51 16.75
C ALA A 181 12.88 -11.55 18.03
N GLU A 182 14.19 -11.70 17.86
CA GLU A 182 15.16 -11.92 18.95
C GLU A 182 16.01 -10.67 19.25
N SER A 183 16.72 -10.11 18.25
CA SER A 183 17.67 -9.00 18.47
C SER A 183 18.00 -8.21 17.19
N ILE A 184 18.27 -6.90 17.32
CA ILE A 184 18.68 -6.04 16.20
C ILE A 184 19.99 -6.53 15.53
N HIS A 185 20.89 -7.14 16.30
CA HIS A 185 22.18 -7.63 15.79
C HIS A 185 22.04 -8.85 14.86
N LEU A 186 20.87 -9.48 14.82
CA LEU A 186 20.57 -10.60 13.93
C LEU A 186 19.95 -10.14 12.61
N ILE A 187 19.66 -8.84 12.47
CA ILE A 187 19.25 -8.26 11.20
C ILE A 187 20.48 -8.23 10.29
N SER A 188 20.42 -8.95 9.18
CA SER A 188 21.46 -8.90 8.17
C SER A 188 21.60 -7.48 7.59
N PRO A 189 22.81 -6.90 7.53
CA PRO A 189 23.03 -5.61 6.89
C PRO A 189 22.55 -5.58 5.43
N ASP A 190 22.67 -6.69 4.70
CA ASP A 190 22.23 -6.78 3.31
C ASP A 190 20.71 -6.67 3.17
N VAL A 191 19.97 -7.24 4.14
CA VAL A 191 18.51 -7.15 4.19
C VAL A 191 18.09 -5.70 4.47
N ALA A 192 18.72 -5.06 5.45
CA ALA A 192 18.47 -3.66 5.78
C ALA A 192 18.79 -2.74 4.59
N ALA A 193 19.94 -2.92 3.94
CA ALA A 193 20.34 -2.16 2.76
C ALA A 193 19.38 -2.36 1.58
N SER A 194 18.95 -3.61 1.33
CA SER A 194 17.99 -3.92 0.25
C SER A 194 16.62 -3.27 0.49
N ILE A 195 16.13 -3.29 1.74
CA ILE A 195 14.88 -2.61 2.11
C ILE A 195 15.02 -1.10 1.88
N GLN A 196 16.11 -0.50 2.36
CA GLN A 196 16.39 0.92 2.16
C GLN A 196 16.45 1.26 0.66
N GLU A 197 17.15 0.48 -0.16
CA GLU A 197 17.24 0.72 -1.60
C GLU A 197 15.88 0.61 -2.29
N CYS A 198 15.12 -0.46 -2.03
CA CYS A 198 13.79 -0.66 -2.60
C CYS A 198 12.83 0.49 -2.24
N LEU A 199 12.77 0.89 -0.98
CA LEU A 199 11.88 1.95 -0.53
C LEU A 199 12.32 3.32 -1.04
N THR A 200 13.64 3.59 -1.08
CA THR A 200 14.18 4.83 -1.64
C THR A 200 13.86 4.96 -3.13
N LEU A 201 14.01 3.86 -3.89
CA LEU A 201 13.67 3.83 -5.31
C LEU A 201 12.17 4.02 -5.53
N ALA A 202 11.33 3.33 -4.77
CA ALA A 202 9.87 3.48 -4.82
C ALA A 202 9.47 4.94 -4.53
N LEU A 203 9.99 5.52 -3.46
CA LEU A 203 9.72 6.89 -3.05
C LEU A 203 10.13 7.90 -4.13
N THR A 204 11.33 7.73 -4.68
CA THR A 204 11.86 8.52 -5.79
C THR A 204 10.93 8.48 -7.00
N ASN A 205 10.46 7.29 -7.39
CA ASN A 205 9.58 7.13 -8.54
C ASN A 205 8.20 7.74 -8.31
N ILE A 206 7.63 7.57 -7.11
CA ILE A 206 6.36 8.18 -6.73
C ILE A 206 6.47 9.71 -6.79
N LEU A 207 7.53 10.29 -6.22
CA LEU A 207 7.75 11.74 -6.25
C LEU A 207 7.94 12.26 -7.68
N LYS A 208 8.75 11.59 -8.49
CA LYS A 208 8.94 11.93 -9.92
C LYS A 208 7.61 11.95 -10.67
N PHE A 209 6.78 10.91 -10.49
CA PHE A 209 5.47 10.82 -11.12
C PHE A 209 4.57 12.02 -10.76
N TYR A 210 4.50 12.39 -9.47
CA TYR A 210 3.71 13.54 -9.05
C TYR A 210 4.27 14.87 -9.57
N LEU A 211 5.58 15.10 -9.44
CA LEU A 211 6.22 16.35 -9.89
C LEU A 211 6.09 16.56 -11.42
N GLN A 212 6.19 15.48 -12.21
CA GLN A 212 5.93 15.51 -13.64
C GLN A 212 4.45 15.79 -13.95
N SER A 213 3.52 15.13 -13.24
CA SER A 213 2.08 15.30 -13.42
C SER A 213 1.59 16.72 -13.10
N PHE A 214 2.26 17.43 -12.19
CA PHE A 214 1.98 18.83 -11.87
C PHE A 214 2.67 19.84 -12.82
N GLY A 215 3.31 19.37 -13.90
CA GLY A 215 3.82 20.20 -14.98
C GLY A 215 5.02 21.08 -14.62
N LYS A 216 5.73 20.78 -13.52
CA LYS A 216 6.77 21.69 -13.02
C LYS A 216 8.19 21.39 -13.51
N PHE A 217 8.51 20.22 -14.09
CA PHE A 217 9.92 19.90 -14.34
C PHE A 217 10.20 18.86 -15.45
N THR A 218 11.43 18.90 -15.98
CA THR A 218 12.00 18.06 -17.06
C THR A 218 12.38 16.63 -16.61
N VAL A 219 12.57 15.73 -17.59
CA VAL A 219 12.73 14.26 -17.44
C VAL A 219 13.85 13.80 -16.47
N ASN A 220 14.78 14.67 -16.07
CA ASN A 220 15.90 14.37 -15.17
C ASN A 220 15.85 15.18 -13.86
N LEU A 221 14.75 15.13 -13.10
CA LEU A 221 14.82 15.62 -11.71
C LEU A 221 15.64 14.66 -10.85
N ASP A 222 16.68 15.21 -10.25
CA ASP A 222 17.12 14.73 -8.96
C ASP A 222 16.06 15.10 -7.92
N VAL A 223 15.44 14.08 -7.31
CA VAL A 223 14.43 14.23 -6.28
C VAL A 223 14.96 13.91 -4.88
N SER A 224 16.26 13.58 -4.77
CA SER A 224 16.90 13.26 -3.48
C SER A 224 16.90 14.46 -2.51
N CYS A 225 16.83 15.69 -3.02
CA CYS A 225 16.68 16.89 -2.20
C CYS A 225 15.31 17.04 -1.54
N TYR A 226 14.32 16.24 -1.94
CA TYR A 226 12.96 16.31 -1.41
C TYR A 226 12.75 15.46 -0.16
N PHE A 227 13.73 14.65 0.23
CA PHE A 227 13.66 13.91 1.49
C PHE A 227 15.03 13.64 2.08
N ASN A 228 15.11 13.71 3.41
CA ASN A 228 16.29 13.28 4.16
C ASN A 228 16.07 11.86 4.69
N ILE A 229 17.12 11.05 4.65
CA ILE A 229 17.12 9.71 5.23
C ILE A 229 17.83 9.76 6.58
N LYS A 230 17.17 9.32 7.63
CA LYS A 230 17.75 9.10 8.96
C LYS A 230 17.69 7.62 9.30
N VAL A 231 18.74 7.09 9.90
CA VAL A 231 18.83 5.70 10.36
C VAL A 231 19.15 5.75 11.85
N ASP A 232 18.27 5.17 12.67
CA ASP A 232 18.36 5.14 14.13
C ASP A 232 18.28 3.69 14.65
#